data_AF-A0A4R6BKC9-F1
#
_entry.id   AF-A0A4R6BKC9-F1
#
_cell.length_a   1.000
_cell.length_b   1.000
_cell.length_c   1.000
_cell.angle_alpha   90.00
_cell.angle_beta   90.00
_cell.angle_gamma   90.00
#
_symmetry.space_group_name_H-M   'P 1'
#
loop_
_entity.id
_entity.type
_entity.pdbx_description
1 polymer ?
#
loop_
_entity_poly.entity_id
_entity_poly.type
_entity_poly.pdbx_seq_one_letter_code
_entity_poly.pdbx_strand_id
1 'polypeptide(L)'
;MNVKLFSKQSIEVSPYTNRYGDVSTRRKETQEEYEARLNDFLEQHHIIDIKPIYDGDWDEGGGGIYCELMVMYEPREVNNPFASKYI
;
A
#
# COMPACT_ATOMS: atom_id res chain seq x y z
N MET A 1 -2.27 -18.60 7.64
CA MET A 1 -2.36 -17.21 8.11
C MET A 1 -1.25 -16.41 7.44
N ASN A 2 -1.60 -15.34 6.74
CA ASN A 2 -0.68 -14.49 6.01
C ASN A 2 -0.69 -13.07 6.59
N VAL A 3 0.41 -12.33 6.39
CA VAL A 3 0.56 -10.95 6.83
C VAL A 3 1.01 -10.10 5.64
N LYS A 4 0.40 -8.94 5.45
CA LYS A 4 0.80 -7.96 4.43
C LYS A 4 0.91 -6.57 5.04
N LEU A 5 1.99 -5.88 4.71
CA LEU A 5 2.22 -4.49 5.10
C LEU A 5 1.79 -3.54 3.98
N PHE A 6 1.12 -2.45 4.35
CA PHE A 6 0.63 -1.43 3.44
C PHE A 6 1.22 -0.08 3.79
N SER A 7 2.10 0.41 2.92
CA SER A 7 2.59 1.77 2.89
C SER A 7 2.43 2.37 1.49
N LYS A 8 2.59 3.70 1.37
CA LYS A 8 2.53 4.39 0.07
C LYS A 8 3.70 3.97 -0.81
N GLN A 9 3.36 3.38 -1.95
CA GLN A 9 4.32 2.87 -2.91
C GLN A 9 4.76 3.95 -3.89
N SER A 10 5.82 3.65 -4.63
CA SER A 10 6.24 4.46 -5.77
C SER A 10 5.57 3.91 -7.01
N ILE A 11 4.84 4.76 -7.75
CA ILE A 11 4.24 4.43 -9.04
C ILE A 11 5.13 4.96 -10.16
N GLU A 12 5.26 4.18 -11.23
CA GLU A 12 5.89 4.62 -12.47
C GLU A 12 4.95 5.52 -13.27
N VAL A 13 5.47 6.66 -13.71
CA VAL A 13 4.71 7.68 -14.43
C VAL A 13 5.53 8.19 -15.60
N SER A 14 4.84 8.80 -16.56
CA SER A 14 5.50 9.57 -17.62
C SER A 14 6.46 10.60 -17.00
N PRO A 15 7.62 10.85 -17.64
CA PRO A 15 8.62 11.77 -17.10
C PRO A 15 8.02 13.13 -16.75
N TYR A 16 8.29 13.61 -15.54
CA TYR A 16 7.87 14.92 -15.08
C TYR A 16 8.99 15.60 -14.30
N THR A 17 9.00 16.93 -14.33
CA THR A 17 9.92 17.72 -13.50
C THR A 17 9.38 17.77 -12.08
N ASN A 18 10.14 17.27 -11.11
CA ASN A 18 9.77 17.31 -9.70
C ASN A 18 9.94 18.72 -9.12
N ARG A 19 9.53 18.92 -7.86
CA ARG A 19 9.63 20.21 -7.17
C ARG A 19 11.07 20.73 -6.96
N TYR A 20 12.08 19.90 -7.19
CA TYR A 20 13.50 20.22 -7.06
C TYR A 20 14.16 20.48 -8.42
N GLY A 21 13.41 20.37 -9.52
CA GLY A 21 13.91 20.58 -10.89
C GLY A 21 14.46 19.33 -11.57
N ASP A 22 14.45 18.16 -10.89
CA ASP A 22 14.90 16.91 -11.50
C ASP A 22 13.81 16.24 -12.33
N VAL A 23 14.19 15.56 -13.41
CA VAL A 23 13.29 14.70 -14.16
C VAL A 23 13.15 13.37 -13.43
N SER A 24 11.94 13.06 -12.97
CA SER A 24 11.61 11.78 -12.36
C SER A 24 10.65 11.00 -13.24
N THR A 25 10.81 9.68 -13.26
CA THR A 25 9.87 8.72 -13.85
C THR A 25 9.01 8.04 -12.80
N ARG A 26 9.12 8.48 -11.55
CA ARG A 26 8.46 7.88 -10.39
C ARG A 26 7.88 8.94 -9.48
N ARG A 27 6.67 8.69 -8.98
CA ARG A 27 6.05 9.50 -7.91
C ARG A 27 5.55 8.60 -6.80
N LYS A 28 5.30 9.18 -5.63
CA LYS A 28 4.56 8.48 -4.57
C LYS A 28 3.08 8.38 -4.94
N GLU A 29 2.43 7.29 -4.54
CA GLU A 29 0.98 7.13 -4.58
C GLU A 29 0.28 8.34 -3.95
N THR A 30 -0.84 8.76 -4.54
CA THR A 30 -1.75 9.68 -3.86
C THR A 30 -2.46 8.93 -2.71
N GLN A 31 -3.23 9.65 -1.90
CA GLN A 31 -4.01 9.01 -0.84
C GLN A 31 -5.08 8.09 -1.42
N GLU A 32 -5.76 8.55 -2.48
CA GLU A 32 -6.85 7.85 -3.14
C GLU A 32 -6.38 6.55 -3.79
N GLU A 33 -5.19 6.55 -4.42
CA GLU A 33 -4.60 5.35 -5.04
C GLU A 33 -4.21 4.30 -4.00
N TYR A 34 -3.64 4.76 -2.87
CA TYR A 34 -3.30 3.90 -1.75
C TYR A 34 -4.57 3.25 -1.17
N GLU A 35 -5.62 4.04 -0.93
CA GLU A 35 -6.90 3.55 -0.40
C GLU A 35 -7.58 2.59 -1.36
N ALA A 36 -7.57 2.88 -2.67
CA ALA A 36 -8.11 1.97 -3.68
C ALA A 36 -7.40 0.61 -3.67
N ARG A 37 -6.06 0.60 -3.62
CA ARG A 37 -5.26 -0.64 -3.55
C ARG A 37 -5.44 -1.39 -2.23
N LEU A 38 -5.60 -0.67 -1.13
CA LEU A 38 -5.90 -1.27 0.18
C LEU A 38 -7.29 -1.91 0.15
N ASN A 39 -8.31 -1.19 -0.30
CA ASN A 39 -9.69 -1.68 -0.34
C ASN A 39 -9.84 -2.90 -1.24
N ASP A 40 -9.25 -2.88 -2.45
CA ASP A 40 -9.24 -4.05 -3.34
C ASP A 40 -8.67 -5.29 -2.65
N PHE A 41 -7.58 -5.12 -1.90
CA PHE A 41 -7.01 -6.22 -1.12
C PHE A 41 -7.94 -6.70 0.01
N LEU A 42 -8.55 -5.77 0.75
CA LEU A 42 -9.44 -6.10 1.86
C LEU A 42 -10.71 -6.83 1.38
N GLU A 43 -11.22 -6.51 0.19
CA GLU A 43 -12.39 -7.15 -0.41
C GLU A 43 -12.11 -8.58 -0.92
N GLN A 44 -10.90 -8.80 -1.44
CA GLN A 44 -10.49 -10.10 -2.00
C GLN A 44 -10.16 -11.15 -0.93
N HIS A 45 -9.87 -10.74 0.30
CA HIS A 45 -9.35 -11.63 1.34
C HIS A 45 -10.24 -11.69 2.58
N HIS A 46 -10.15 -12.79 3.34
CA HIS A 46 -10.76 -12.86 4.65
C HIS A 46 -9.81 -12.21 5.67
N ILE A 47 -10.21 -11.06 6.21
CA ILE A 47 -9.37 -10.27 7.11
C ILE A 47 -9.56 -10.75 8.55
N ILE A 48 -8.46 -11.11 9.19
CA ILE A 48 -8.43 -11.54 10.58
C ILE A 48 -8.25 -10.33 11.49
N ASP A 49 -7.27 -9.48 11.18
CA ASP A 49 -6.89 -8.35 12.03
C ASP A 49 -6.16 -7.27 11.22
N ILE A 50 -6.25 -6.03 11.66
CA ILE A 50 -5.56 -4.87 11.07
C ILE A 50 -4.93 -4.07 12.21
N LYS A 51 -3.60 -3.87 12.13
CA LYS A 51 -2.86 -3.10 13.12
C LYS A 51 -2.05 -1.98 12.46
N PRO A 52 -2.14 -0.73 12.96
CA PRO A 52 -1.20 0.29 12.56
C PRO A 52 0.18 -0.02 13.17
N ILE A 53 1.22 0.13 12.36
CA ILE A 53 2.61 0.11 12.78
C ILE A 53 3.13 1.53 12.62
N TYR A 54 3.51 2.13 13.75
CA TYR A 54 4.21 3.40 13.77
C TYR A 54 5.69 3.09 13.90
N ASP A 55 6.46 3.59 12.95
CA ASP A 55 7.91 3.52 12.99
C ASP A 55 8.47 4.92 12.73
N GLY A 56 9.48 5.27 13.49
CA GLY A 56 9.96 6.63 13.62
C GLY A 56 10.93 6.77 14.78
N ASP A 57 12.05 7.41 14.49
CA ASP A 57 13.04 7.76 15.51
C ASP A 57 12.49 8.94 16.32
N TRP A 58 12.06 8.68 17.55
CA TRP A 58 11.49 9.69 18.43
C TRP A 58 12.56 10.64 18.98
N ASP A 59 13.85 10.29 18.88
CA ASP A 59 14.91 10.92 19.67
C ASP A 59 15.78 11.93 18.92
N GLU A 60 15.75 12.04 17.59
CA GLU A 60 16.64 12.97 16.89
C GLU A 60 15.94 13.77 15.78
N GLY A 61 15.05 14.69 16.16
CA GLY A 61 14.83 16.02 15.56
C GLY A 61 14.53 16.17 14.05
N GLY A 62 14.47 15.07 13.29
CA GLY A 62 14.37 15.08 11.83
C GLY A 62 13.82 13.78 11.23
N GLY A 63 13.50 12.78 12.06
CA GLY A 63 12.90 11.51 11.61
C GLY A 63 11.43 11.68 11.28
N GLY A 64 11.07 11.51 10.00
CA GLY A 64 9.67 11.50 9.58
C GLY A 64 8.93 10.32 10.21
N ILE A 65 7.81 10.57 10.87
CA ILE A 65 6.91 9.51 11.33
C ILE A 65 6.30 8.86 10.09
N TYR A 66 6.51 7.56 9.92
CA TYR A 66 5.80 6.77 8.91
C TYR A 66 4.86 5.78 9.57
N CYS A 67 3.64 5.69 9.02
CA CYS A 67 2.61 4.77 9.46
C CYS A 67 2.40 3.74 8.36
N GLU A 68 2.60 2.47 8.70
CA GLU A 68 2.25 1.33 7.85
C GLU A 68 1.03 0.62 8.42
N LEU A 69 0.19 0.05 7.56
CA LEU A 69 -0.92 -0.81 7.98
C LEU A 69 -0.53 -2.28 7.81
N MET A 70 -0.48 -3.02 8.91
CA MET A 70 -0.31 -4.46 8.90
C MET A 70 -1.67 -5.14 8.85
N VAL A 71 -1.90 -5.93 7.81
CA VAL A 71 -3.14 -6.67 7.59
C VAL A 71 -2.84 -8.16 7.70
N MET A 72 -3.49 -8.84 8.65
CA MET A 72 -3.47 -10.28 8.79
C MET A 72 -4.68 -10.87 8.08
N TYR A 73 -4.46 -11.86 7.23
CA TYR A 73 -5.51 -12.39 6.37
C TYR A 73 -5.36 -13.88 6.10
N GLU A 74 -6.50 -14.49 5.76
CA GLU A 74 -6.55 -15.79 5.11
C GLU A 74 -6.83 -15.58 3.62
N PRO A 75 -6.11 -16.31 2.74
CA PRO A 75 -6.53 -16.35 1.36
C PRO A 75 -7.91 -17.00 1.35
N ARG A 76 -8.91 -16.30 0.79
CA ARG A 76 -10.14 -16.99 0.42
C ARG A 76 -9.72 -18.05 -0.60
N GLU A 77 -9.95 -19.32 -0.32
CA GLU A 77 -10.07 -20.28 -1.41
C GLU A 77 -11.19 -19.76 -2.30
N VAL A 78 -10.82 -19.26 -3.47
CA VAL A 78 -11.74 -18.68 -4.42
C VAL A 78 -12.57 -19.81 -5.01
N ASN A 79 -13.54 -20.32 -4.27
CA ASN A 79 -14.70 -21.03 -4.80
C ASN A 79 -15.68 -20.02 -5.44
N ASN A 80 -15.13 -19.03 -6.15
CA ASN A 80 -15.91 -18.13 -6.99
C ASN A 80 -15.75 -18.58 -8.44
N PRO A 81 -16.73 -19.30 -9.01
CA PRO A 81 -16.67 -19.77 -10.40
C PRO A 81 -16.62 -18.64 -11.43
N PHE A 82 -16.69 -17.37 -11.01
CA PHE A 82 -16.63 -16.19 -11.87
C PHE A 82 -15.33 -15.39 -11.75
N ALA A 83 -14.37 -15.78 -10.90
CA ALA A 83 -13.08 -15.10 -10.77
C ALA A 83 -12.09 -15.43 -11.92
N SER A 84 -12.61 -15.66 -13.13
CA SER A 84 -11.79 -15.81 -14.33
C SER A 84 -11.98 -14.61 -15.26
N LYS A 85 -10.85 -14.23 -15.88
CA LYS A 85 -10.66 -13.20 -16.91
C LYS A 85 -10.34 -11.82 -16.37
N TYR A 86 -9.09 -11.60 -15.99
CA TYR A 86 -8.24 -10.56 -16.59
C TYR A 86 -6.78 -11.00 -16.39
N ILE A 87 -6.25 -11.73 -17.38
CA ILE A 87 -4.80 -11.84 -17.66
C ILE A 87 -4.58 -11.00 -18.90
#